data_AF-A0A1J9RDU9-F1
#
_entry.id   AF-A0A1J9RDU9-F1
#
_cell.length_a   1.000
_cell.length_b   1.000
_cell.length_c   1.000
_cell.angle_alpha   90.00
_cell.angle_beta   90.00
_cell.angle_gamma   90.00
#
_symmetry.space_group_name_H-M   'P 1'
#
loop_
_entity.id
_entity.type
_entity.pdbx_description
1 polymer ?
#
loop_
_entity_poly.entity_id
_entity_poly.type
_entity_poly.pdbx_seq_one_letter_code
_entity_poly.pdbx_strand_id
1 'polypeptide(L)'
;MTIFLGGRGKTTRRLASIFSTAATEVPFLIASRTSCPSSPYRHVPFDWFDESTWAQPFNASEPNSHPAPVPSREYTLSARPFFGHGPADDAITENFSEGQHLLSIKEESLIYSAKGEGRIPFVSAEGIARVAFRSLTDARLHNTEHLILGPELLSHDDLEDILSSVLGRTITHVNLSEAGFSARMESTLGIPQEYAQMLAVLETNAKNGAEDRMNNDAEKMTGKGFRDFAEASSGCWVKDS
;
A
#
# COMPACT_ATOMS: atom_id res chain seq x y z
N MET A 1 -23.30 -1.45 6.58
CA MET A 1 -22.36 -0.31 6.66
C MET A 1 -20.97 -0.90 6.69
N THR A 2 -20.05 -0.35 5.89
CA THR A 2 -18.65 -0.81 5.84
C THR A 2 -17.74 0.18 6.56
N ILE A 3 -16.89 -0.31 7.47
CA ILE A 3 -15.96 0.55 8.22
C ILE A 3 -14.56 0.38 7.64
N PHE A 4 -13.94 1.49 7.22
CA PHE A 4 -12.55 1.52 6.76
C PHE A 4 -11.63 2.05 7.85
N LEU A 5 -10.84 1.15 8.44
CA LEU A 5 -9.81 1.52 9.40
C LEU A 5 -8.55 2.06 8.68
N GLY A 6 -7.78 2.88 9.39
CA GLY A 6 -6.55 3.45 8.82
C GLY A 6 -6.83 4.46 7.72
N GLY A 7 -7.82 5.35 7.91
CA GLY A 7 -8.38 6.24 6.89
C GLY A 7 -7.43 7.04 5.99
N ARG A 8 -6.19 7.29 6.42
CA ARG A 8 -5.17 8.00 5.63
C ARG A 8 -4.19 7.08 4.89
N GLY A 9 -4.30 5.77 5.07
CA GLY A 9 -3.44 4.79 4.40
C GLY A 9 -3.53 4.88 2.87
N LYS A 10 -2.44 4.50 2.19
CA LYS A 10 -2.33 4.49 0.71
C LYS A 10 -3.49 3.72 0.06
N THR A 11 -3.83 2.57 0.63
CA THR A 11 -4.93 1.70 0.17
C THR A 11 -6.30 2.26 0.54
N THR A 12 -6.51 2.65 1.80
CA THR A 12 -7.83 3.08 2.30
C THR A 12 -8.37 4.31 1.56
N ARG A 13 -7.50 5.30 1.26
CA ARG A 13 -7.91 6.49 0.49
C ARG A 13 -8.42 6.12 -0.91
N ARG A 14 -7.76 5.17 -1.57
CA ARG A 14 -8.14 4.68 -2.90
C ARG A 14 -9.41 3.83 -2.83
N LEU A 15 -9.55 2.97 -1.82
CA LEU A 15 -10.77 2.19 -1.58
C LEU A 15 -12.00 3.09 -1.37
N ALA A 16 -11.87 4.14 -0.56
CA ALA A 16 -12.94 5.12 -0.36
C ALA A 16 -13.33 5.83 -1.66
N SER A 17 -12.35 6.15 -2.51
CA SER A 17 -12.60 6.73 -3.84
C SER A 17 -13.31 5.76 -4.79
N ILE A 18 -12.98 4.47 -4.76
CA ILE A 18 -13.67 3.45 -5.56
C ILE A 18 -15.12 3.31 -5.06
N PHE A 19 -15.34 3.23 -3.74
CA PHE A 19 -16.67 3.15 -3.17
C PHE A 19 -17.55 4.36 -3.48
N SER A 20 -16.99 5.57 -3.50
CA SER A 20 -17.74 6.80 -3.77
C SER A 20 -18.12 6.99 -5.23
N THR A 21 -17.34 6.42 -6.16
CA THR A 21 -17.56 6.53 -7.60
C THR A 21 -18.32 5.35 -8.19
N ALA A 22 -18.24 4.18 -7.55
CA ALA A 22 -19.04 3.02 -7.93
C ALA A 22 -20.52 3.26 -7.60
N ALA A 23 -21.42 2.77 -8.45
CA ALA A 23 -22.86 2.70 -8.17
C ALA A 23 -23.17 1.59 -7.15
N THR A 24 -22.52 1.63 -5.99
CA THR A 24 -22.76 0.74 -4.87
C THR A 24 -23.71 1.40 -3.88
N GLU A 25 -24.73 0.67 -3.45
CA GLU A 25 -25.64 1.12 -2.38
C GLU A 25 -25.04 0.88 -0.98
N VAL A 26 -23.81 0.37 -0.89
CA VAL A 26 -23.18 0.04 0.39
C VAL A 26 -22.60 1.31 1.02
N PRO A 27 -23.19 1.83 2.12
CA PRO A 27 -22.63 2.99 2.80
C PRO A 27 -21.32 2.62 3.49
N PHE A 28 -20.39 3.57 3.55
CA PHE A 28 -19.12 3.40 4.24
C PHE A 28 -18.77 4.56 5.17
N LEU A 29 -17.88 4.28 6.12
CA LEU A 29 -17.35 5.22 7.10
C LEU A 29 -15.83 5.07 7.20
N ILE A 30 -15.12 6.19 7.31
CA ILE A 30 -13.66 6.18 7.51
C ILE A 30 -13.35 6.37 9.01
N ALA A 31 -12.51 5.50 9.55
CA ALA A 31 -12.04 5.58 10.92
C ALA A 31 -10.53 5.87 10.96
N SER A 32 -10.12 6.91 11.69
CA SER A 32 -8.72 7.31 11.79
C SER A 32 -8.38 8.04 13.08
N ARG A 33 -7.10 8.00 13.47
CA ARG A 33 -6.56 8.69 14.66
C ARG A 33 -6.71 10.21 14.59
N THR A 34 -6.68 10.74 13.37
CA THR A 34 -6.76 12.18 13.10
C THR A 34 -7.94 12.40 12.19
N SER A 35 -8.80 13.37 12.51
CA SER A 35 -9.85 13.80 11.59
C SER A 35 -9.21 14.52 10.40
N CYS A 36 -9.82 14.38 9.23
CA CYS A 36 -9.44 15.12 8.03
C CYS A 36 -10.64 16.01 7.63
N PRO A 37 -10.71 17.27 8.11
CA PRO A 37 -11.86 18.14 7.87
C PRO A 37 -12.14 18.43 6.40
N SER A 38 -11.11 18.31 5.54
CA SER A 38 -11.22 18.50 4.09
C SER A 38 -11.61 17.24 3.32
N SER A 39 -11.74 16.10 3.98
CA SER A 39 -12.18 14.87 3.33
C SER A 39 -13.66 14.95 2.95
N PRO A 40 -14.05 14.56 1.72
CA PRO A 40 -15.45 14.51 1.32
C PRO A 40 -16.24 13.37 1.99
N TYR A 41 -15.53 12.42 2.60
CA TYR A 41 -16.12 11.24 3.24
C TYR A 41 -16.40 11.47 4.73
N ARG A 42 -17.36 10.73 5.29
CA ARG A 42 -17.66 10.77 6.74
C ARG A 42 -16.51 10.11 7.52
N HIS A 43 -16.01 10.81 8.55
CA HIS A 43 -14.93 10.33 9.43
C HIS A 43 -15.40 10.12 10.87
N VAL A 44 -14.78 9.17 11.55
CA VAL A 44 -14.86 8.97 13.00
C VAL A 44 -13.47 8.79 13.61
N PRO A 45 -13.25 9.26 14.85
CA PRO A 45 -12.02 8.96 15.56
C PRO A 45 -11.88 7.46 15.83
N PHE A 46 -10.67 6.94 15.64
CA PHE A 46 -10.29 5.59 16.02
C PHE A 46 -8.76 5.49 16.16
N ASP A 47 -8.32 5.01 17.31
CA ASP A 47 -6.92 4.73 17.60
C ASP A 47 -6.77 3.32 18.19
N TRP A 48 -5.93 2.51 17.55
CA TRP A 48 -5.61 1.17 18.03
C TRP A 48 -4.98 1.19 19.42
N PHE A 49 -4.31 2.28 19.80
CA PHE A 49 -3.64 2.43 21.08
C PHE A 49 -4.49 3.12 22.16
N ASP A 50 -5.72 3.52 21.82
CA ASP A 50 -6.67 4.11 22.76
C ASP A 50 -8.00 3.36 22.70
N GLU A 51 -8.19 2.44 23.64
CA GLU A 51 -9.39 1.59 23.74
C GLU A 51 -10.68 2.41 23.87
N SER A 52 -10.61 3.64 24.41
CA SER A 52 -11.79 4.51 24.53
C SER A 52 -12.38 4.90 23.18
N THR A 53 -11.62 4.73 22.10
CA THR A 53 -12.04 5.04 20.73
C THR A 53 -12.67 3.87 19.99
N TRP A 54 -12.53 2.63 20.47
CA TRP A 54 -12.85 1.43 19.68
C TRP A 54 -14.34 1.29 19.36
N ALA A 55 -15.22 1.73 20.25
CA ALA A 55 -16.67 1.66 20.03
C ALA A 55 -17.18 2.73 19.05
N GLN A 56 -16.42 3.80 18.81
CA GLN A 56 -16.91 4.96 18.07
C GLN A 56 -17.30 4.65 16.61
N PRO A 57 -16.52 3.86 15.84
CA PRO A 57 -16.92 3.51 14.47
C PRO A 57 -18.20 2.67 14.40
N PHE A 58 -18.39 1.76 15.37
CA PHE A 58 -19.58 0.92 15.45
C PHE A 58 -20.81 1.74 15.83
N ASN A 59 -20.70 2.59 16.86
CA ASN A 59 -21.79 3.49 17.25
C ASN A 59 -22.22 4.44 16.11
N ALA A 60 -21.27 4.95 15.34
CA ALA A 60 -21.55 5.83 14.21
C ALA A 60 -22.15 5.11 13.00
N SER A 61 -22.01 3.78 12.93
CA SER A 61 -22.57 2.93 11.88
C SER A 61 -24.03 2.54 12.11
N GLU A 62 -24.56 2.78 13.31
CA GLU A 62 -25.92 2.43 13.70
C GLU A 62 -26.99 3.23 12.93
N PRO A 63 -28.14 2.61 12.54
CA PRO A 63 -29.13 3.19 11.61
C PRO A 63 -29.88 4.44 12.08
N ASN A 64 -29.71 4.89 13.33
CA ASN A 64 -30.58 5.90 13.95
C ASN A 64 -30.29 7.37 13.55
N SER A 65 -29.71 7.62 12.36
CA SER A 65 -29.45 8.99 11.88
C SER A 65 -30.04 9.38 10.51
N HIS A 66 -30.82 8.52 9.80
CA HIS A 66 -31.86 8.81 8.75
C HIS A 66 -32.17 7.53 7.91
N PRO A 67 -33.29 7.43 7.14
CA PRO A 67 -34.22 6.30 7.25
C PRO A 67 -33.89 5.04 6.43
N ALA A 68 -34.27 3.92 7.07
CA ALA A 68 -34.58 2.55 6.62
C ALA A 68 -33.43 1.63 6.15
N PRO A 69 -33.37 0.39 6.67
CA PRO A 69 -32.21 -0.49 6.53
C PRO A 69 -32.26 -1.35 5.28
N VAL A 70 -31.17 -1.36 4.52
CA VAL A 70 -30.71 -2.56 3.81
C VAL A 70 -30.12 -3.48 4.88
N PRO A 71 -30.32 -4.81 4.85
CA PRO A 71 -29.83 -5.71 5.90
C PRO A 71 -28.36 -5.44 6.21
N SER A 72 -28.06 -5.13 7.48
CA SER A 72 -26.73 -4.79 7.96
C SER A 72 -25.81 -6.00 7.80
N ARG A 73 -25.08 -6.03 6.68
CA ARG A 73 -23.80 -6.74 6.64
C ARG A 73 -22.79 -5.87 7.35
N GLU A 74 -22.35 -6.29 8.53
CA GLU A 74 -21.19 -5.71 9.21
C GLU A 74 -19.93 -6.25 8.56
N TYR A 75 -19.20 -5.37 7.89
CA TYR A 75 -17.89 -5.68 7.33
C TYR A 75 -16.84 -4.91 8.11
N THR A 76 -16.09 -5.63 8.94
CA THR A 76 -14.81 -5.14 9.45
C THR A 76 -13.74 -5.59 8.47
N LEU A 77 -13.42 -4.74 7.49
CA LEU A 77 -12.10 -4.83 6.86
C LEU A 77 -11.11 -4.35 7.92
N SER A 78 -10.64 -5.26 8.76
CA SER A 78 -9.32 -5.05 9.32
C SER A 78 -8.35 -5.21 8.16
N ALA A 79 -8.10 -4.10 7.46
CA ALA A 79 -6.72 -3.78 7.18
C ALA A 79 -6.07 -3.66 8.56
N ARG A 80 -5.79 -4.79 9.21
CA ARG A 80 -4.61 -4.87 10.04
C ARG A 80 -3.56 -4.38 9.07
N PRO A 81 -2.93 -3.22 9.31
CA PRO A 81 -1.62 -3.15 8.76
C PRO A 81 -0.95 -4.36 9.41
N PHE A 82 -0.69 -5.40 8.62
CA PHE A 82 0.55 -6.09 8.81
C PHE A 82 1.62 -5.01 8.56
N PHE A 83 1.80 -4.10 9.54
CA PHE A 83 3.11 -3.58 9.92
C PHE A 83 3.83 -4.74 10.61
N GLY A 84 3.81 -5.92 9.97
CA GLY A 84 4.82 -6.92 10.11
C GLY A 84 5.81 -6.48 9.07
N HIS A 85 6.71 -5.59 9.48
CA HIS A 85 7.96 -5.29 8.82
C HIS A 85 8.47 -6.57 8.16
N GLY A 86 8.31 -6.62 6.85
CA GLY A 86 8.44 -7.80 6.01
C GLY A 86 8.68 -7.30 4.59
N PRO A 87 9.31 -8.10 3.73
CA PRO A 87 9.70 -7.67 2.38
C PRO A 87 8.50 -7.27 1.50
N ALA A 88 7.28 -7.70 1.88
CA ALA A 88 6.02 -7.34 1.23
C ALA A 88 5.67 -5.84 1.31
N ASP A 89 6.19 -5.10 2.30
CA ASP A 89 5.91 -3.66 2.38
C ASP A 89 6.49 -2.92 1.18
N ASP A 90 7.68 -3.32 0.67
CA ASP A 90 8.34 -2.68 -0.47
C ASP A 90 7.63 -2.91 -1.82
N ALA A 91 6.80 -3.96 -1.91
CA ALA A 91 6.10 -4.34 -3.13
C ALA A 91 4.96 -3.37 -3.51
N ILE A 92 4.56 -2.47 -2.60
CA ILE A 92 3.55 -1.45 -2.91
C ILE A 92 4.18 -0.32 -3.71
N THR A 93 3.73 -0.12 -4.95
CA THR A 93 4.34 0.87 -5.87
C THR A 93 4.31 2.30 -5.30
N GLU A 94 3.30 2.68 -4.52
CA GLU A 94 3.25 3.98 -3.82
C GLU A 94 4.38 4.23 -2.82
N ASN A 95 5.21 3.25 -2.47
CA ASN A 95 6.44 3.52 -1.72
C ASN A 95 7.47 4.30 -2.52
N PHE A 96 7.40 4.22 -3.85
CA PHE A 96 8.28 4.94 -4.75
C PHE A 96 7.85 6.40 -4.88
N SER A 97 6.55 6.71 -4.84
CA SER A 97 6.03 8.06 -5.03
C SER A 97 5.64 8.80 -3.74
N GLU A 98 5.34 8.09 -2.65
CA GLU A 98 4.90 8.65 -1.37
C GLU A 98 5.75 8.18 -0.16
N GLY A 99 6.77 7.35 -0.39
CA GLY A 99 7.45 6.59 0.67
C GLY A 99 8.98 6.64 0.64
N GLN A 100 9.59 5.56 1.12
CA GLN A 100 11.03 5.47 1.42
C GLN A 100 11.95 5.74 0.21
N HIS A 101 11.51 5.44 -1.01
CA HIS A 101 12.32 5.65 -2.22
C HIS A 101 12.12 7.01 -2.88
N LEU A 102 11.12 7.80 -2.43
CA LEU A 102 10.77 9.07 -3.08
C LEU A 102 11.97 10.01 -3.14
N LEU A 103 12.62 10.25 -1.99
CA LEU A 103 13.73 11.21 -1.91
C LEU A 103 14.99 10.70 -2.60
N SER A 104 15.32 9.40 -2.51
CA SER A 104 16.50 8.87 -3.24
C SER A 104 16.30 8.95 -4.75
N ILE A 105 15.10 8.64 -5.27
CA ILE A 105 14.83 8.76 -6.71
C ILE A 105 14.82 10.23 -7.13
N LYS A 106 14.15 11.11 -6.36
CA LYS A 106 14.03 12.54 -6.67
C LYS A 106 15.39 13.24 -6.62
N GLU A 107 16.12 13.10 -5.52
CA GLU A 107 17.32 13.89 -5.23
C GLU A 107 18.61 13.23 -5.71
N GLU A 108 18.74 11.92 -5.51
CA GLU A 108 19.98 11.19 -5.78
C GLU A 108 19.96 10.50 -7.16
N SER A 109 18.77 10.31 -7.76
CA SER A 109 18.58 9.43 -8.92
C SER A 109 18.96 7.97 -8.63
N LEU A 110 18.73 7.53 -7.39
CA LEU A 110 19.10 6.20 -6.91
C LEU A 110 17.91 5.46 -6.30
N ILE A 111 17.90 4.14 -6.49
CA ILE A 111 17.04 3.20 -5.78
C ILE A 111 17.94 2.30 -4.96
N TYR A 112 17.65 2.10 -3.69
CA TYR A 112 18.47 1.27 -2.80
C TYR A 112 17.70 0.02 -2.40
N SER A 113 18.32 -1.14 -2.53
CA SER A 113 17.76 -2.40 -2.02
C SER A 113 18.88 -3.31 -1.50
N ALA A 114 18.52 -4.40 -0.84
CA ALA A 114 19.45 -5.51 -0.55
C ALA A 114 18.95 -6.84 -1.15
N LYS A 115 18.13 -6.77 -2.21
CA LYS A 115 17.45 -7.93 -2.79
C LYS A 115 18.25 -8.65 -3.86
N GLY A 116 19.38 -8.10 -4.31
CA GLY A 116 20.09 -8.60 -5.48
C GLY A 116 19.17 -8.76 -6.68
N GLU A 117 19.27 -9.90 -7.36
CA GLU A 117 18.45 -10.26 -8.53
C GLU A 117 17.03 -10.75 -8.17
N GLY A 118 16.64 -10.64 -6.90
CA GLY A 118 15.32 -11.08 -6.44
C GLY A 118 14.20 -10.35 -7.20
N ARG A 119 13.19 -11.10 -7.64
CA ARG A 119 12.04 -10.56 -8.37
C ARG A 119 10.82 -10.47 -7.46
N ILE A 120 10.05 -9.40 -7.60
CA ILE A 120 8.89 -9.11 -6.77
C ILE A 120 7.70 -8.75 -7.65
N PRO A 121 6.49 -9.24 -7.32
CA PRO A 121 5.28 -8.86 -8.00
C PRO A 121 4.74 -7.52 -7.46
N PHE A 122 5.28 -6.40 -7.96
CA PHE A 122 4.94 -5.05 -7.49
C PHE A 122 3.47 -4.72 -7.74
N VAL A 123 2.73 -4.40 -6.68
CA VAL A 123 1.29 -4.13 -6.72
C VAL A 123 1.00 -2.68 -6.35
N SER A 124 0.08 -2.04 -7.07
CA SER A 124 -0.38 -0.71 -6.68
C SER A 124 -1.38 -0.77 -5.52
N ALA A 125 -1.38 0.25 -4.67
CA ALA A 125 -2.40 0.43 -3.64
C ALA A 125 -3.81 0.56 -4.25
N GLU A 126 -3.92 1.04 -5.51
CA GLU A 126 -5.16 1.03 -6.28
C GLU A 126 -5.59 -0.41 -6.62
N GLY A 127 -4.65 -1.25 -7.04
CA GLY A 127 -4.87 -2.68 -7.28
C GLY A 127 -5.35 -3.41 -6.02
N ILE A 128 -4.70 -3.19 -4.87
CA ILE A 128 -5.14 -3.74 -3.58
C ILE A 128 -6.56 -3.24 -3.25
N ALA A 129 -6.84 -1.95 -3.45
CA ALA A 129 -8.15 -1.37 -3.20
C ALA A 129 -9.24 -1.97 -4.11
N ARG A 130 -8.94 -2.27 -5.38
CA ARG A 130 -9.87 -2.95 -6.29
C ARG A 130 -10.21 -4.35 -5.80
N VAL A 131 -9.23 -5.12 -5.34
CA VAL A 131 -9.48 -6.45 -4.75
C VAL A 131 -10.34 -6.35 -3.51
N ALA A 132 -10.00 -5.43 -2.59
CA ALA A 132 -10.79 -5.20 -1.38
C ALA A 132 -12.25 -4.80 -1.71
N PHE A 133 -12.44 -3.91 -2.70
CA PHE A 133 -13.76 -3.51 -3.17
C PHE A 133 -14.58 -4.72 -3.65
N ARG A 134 -14.00 -5.57 -4.50
CA ARG A 134 -14.66 -6.78 -5.00
C ARG A 134 -15.00 -7.74 -3.87
N SER A 135 -14.07 -8.02 -2.97
CA SER A 135 -14.32 -8.92 -1.83
C SER A 135 -15.44 -8.44 -0.90
N LEU A 136 -15.68 -7.12 -0.82
CA LEU A 136 -16.76 -6.53 -0.04
C LEU A 136 -18.10 -6.45 -0.77
N THR A 137 -18.10 -6.39 -2.10
CA THR A 137 -19.29 -6.05 -2.91
C THR A 137 -19.78 -7.19 -3.79
N ASP A 138 -18.95 -8.20 -4.07
CA ASP A 138 -19.35 -9.37 -4.85
C ASP A 138 -20.52 -10.10 -4.15
N ALA A 139 -21.48 -10.57 -4.96
CA ALA A 139 -22.73 -11.15 -4.44
C ALA A 139 -22.49 -12.36 -3.53
N ARG A 140 -21.43 -13.13 -3.81
CA ARG A 140 -20.98 -14.25 -2.99
C ARG A 140 -19.81 -13.80 -2.12
N LEU A 141 -19.90 -14.08 -0.83
CA LEU A 141 -18.78 -13.88 0.09
C LEU A 141 -17.63 -14.79 -0.31
N HIS A 142 -16.42 -14.21 -0.33
CA HIS A 142 -15.23 -14.96 -0.69
C HIS A 142 -14.76 -15.86 0.47
N ASN A 143 -14.89 -15.40 1.74
CA ASN A 143 -14.51 -16.13 2.95
C ASN A 143 -13.15 -16.86 2.82
N THR A 144 -12.18 -16.19 2.22
CA THR A 144 -10.87 -16.75 1.87
C THR A 144 -9.79 -15.69 2.04
N GLU A 145 -8.55 -16.15 2.16
CA GLU A 145 -7.38 -15.27 2.11
C GLU A 145 -7.02 -15.03 0.64
N HIS A 146 -6.92 -13.76 0.26
CA HIS A 146 -6.49 -13.38 -1.08
C HIS A 146 -5.00 -13.09 -1.10
N LEU A 147 -4.25 -13.84 -1.90
CA LEU A 147 -2.88 -13.50 -2.26
C LEU A 147 -2.93 -12.42 -3.35
N ILE A 148 -2.65 -11.17 -2.97
CA ILE A 148 -2.73 -10.02 -3.87
C ILE A 148 -1.33 -9.71 -4.40
N LEU A 149 -1.13 -9.91 -5.69
CA LEU A 149 0.17 -9.76 -6.36
C LEU A 149 0.06 -8.74 -7.50
N GLY A 150 1.19 -8.10 -7.80
CA GLY A 150 1.37 -7.32 -9.01
C GLY A 150 1.25 -8.15 -10.28
N PRO A 151 0.96 -7.53 -11.43
CA PRO A 151 0.86 -8.23 -12.71
C PRO A 151 2.21 -8.70 -13.27
N GLU A 152 3.33 -8.17 -12.75
CA GLU A 152 4.67 -8.35 -13.31
C GLU A 152 5.68 -8.72 -12.22
N LEU A 153 6.53 -9.72 -12.46
CA LEU A 153 7.68 -10.05 -11.61
C LEU A 153 8.92 -9.26 -12.05
N LEU A 154 9.27 -8.23 -11.28
CA LEU A 154 10.35 -7.30 -11.61
C LEU A 154 11.46 -7.37 -10.56
N SER A 155 12.71 -7.28 -11.01
CA SER A 155 13.85 -6.94 -10.13
C SER A 155 13.94 -5.42 -9.97
N HIS A 156 14.75 -4.97 -9.02
CA HIS A 156 15.06 -3.54 -8.89
C HIS A 156 15.88 -3.00 -10.08
N ASP A 157 16.60 -3.85 -10.81
CA ASP A 157 17.24 -3.49 -12.09
C ASP A 157 16.19 -3.23 -13.18
N ASP A 158 15.12 -4.04 -13.24
CA ASP A 158 14.01 -3.75 -14.16
C ASP A 158 13.35 -2.41 -13.83
N LEU A 159 13.27 -2.05 -12.53
CA LEU A 159 12.76 -0.74 -12.11
C LEU A 159 13.69 0.40 -12.51
N GLU A 160 15.01 0.19 -12.47
CA GLU A 160 16.02 1.12 -12.97
C GLU A 160 15.74 1.50 -14.43
N ASP A 161 15.57 0.50 -15.28
CA ASP A 161 15.31 0.69 -16.71
C ASP A 161 13.98 1.42 -16.95
N ILE A 162 12.92 1.01 -16.25
CA ILE A 162 11.59 1.62 -16.38
C ILE A 162 11.62 3.09 -15.94
N LEU A 163 12.15 3.37 -14.76
CA LEU A 163 12.20 4.73 -14.23
C LEU A 163 13.12 5.63 -15.05
N SER A 164 14.26 5.11 -15.51
CA SER A 164 15.17 5.87 -16.38
C SER A 164 14.49 6.28 -17.68
N SER A 165 13.75 5.34 -18.28
CA SER A 165 12.96 5.57 -19.48
C SER A 165 11.84 6.60 -19.26
N VAL A 166 11.10 6.49 -18.17
CA VAL A 166 9.96 7.38 -17.86
C VAL A 166 10.41 8.80 -17.51
N LEU A 167 11.49 8.93 -16.75
CA LEU A 167 11.98 10.22 -16.25
C LEU A 167 12.93 10.93 -17.21
N GLY A 168 13.41 10.25 -18.25
CA GLY A 168 14.36 10.82 -19.20
C GLY A 168 15.72 11.16 -18.59
N ARG A 169 16.08 10.54 -17.46
CA ARG A 169 17.38 10.65 -16.79
C ARG A 169 17.79 9.29 -16.24
N THR A 170 19.08 9.03 -16.14
CA THR A 170 19.58 7.79 -15.53
C THR A 170 19.19 7.74 -14.06
N ILE A 171 18.37 6.74 -13.73
CA ILE A 171 18.19 6.23 -12.38
C ILE A 171 19.14 5.03 -12.25
N THR A 172 19.69 4.77 -11.06
CA THR A 172 20.55 3.60 -10.83
C THR A 172 20.11 2.83 -9.60
N HIS A 173 20.01 1.51 -9.73
CA HIS A 173 19.82 0.61 -8.61
C HIS A 173 21.16 0.34 -7.91
N VAL A 174 21.19 0.64 -6.62
CA VAL A 174 22.31 0.34 -5.73
C VAL A 174 21.94 -0.85 -4.87
N ASN A 175 22.44 -2.02 -5.27
CA ASN A 175 22.31 -3.25 -4.52
C ASN A 175 23.31 -3.28 -3.35
N LEU A 176 22.80 -3.00 -2.15
CA LEU A 176 23.57 -2.97 -0.91
C LEU A 176 23.76 -4.37 -0.33
N SER A 177 24.83 -4.56 0.43
CA SER A 177 24.91 -5.70 1.35
C SER A 177 23.87 -5.55 2.47
N GLU A 178 23.52 -6.64 3.14
CA GLU A 178 22.62 -6.62 4.32
C GLU A 178 23.04 -5.57 5.35
N ALA A 179 24.33 -5.56 5.72
CA ALA A 179 24.90 -4.60 6.64
C ALA A 179 24.84 -3.16 6.09
N GLY A 180 25.09 -2.97 4.80
CA GLY A 180 25.00 -1.67 4.15
C GLY A 180 23.57 -1.12 4.14
N PHE A 181 22.58 -1.97 3.89
CA PHE A 181 21.17 -1.60 3.96
C PHE A 181 20.75 -1.23 5.37
N SER A 182 21.08 -2.05 6.38
CA SER A 182 20.83 -1.73 7.79
C SER A 182 21.44 -0.38 8.18
N ALA A 183 22.70 -0.13 7.80
CA ALA A 183 23.38 1.13 8.11
C ALA A 183 22.70 2.34 7.42
N ARG A 184 22.20 2.18 6.19
CA ARG A 184 21.45 3.23 5.50
C ARG A 184 20.12 3.51 6.19
N MET A 185 19.36 2.48 6.57
CA MET A 185 18.09 2.62 7.28
C MET A 185 18.27 3.37 8.61
N GLU A 186 19.34 3.07 9.34
CA GLU A 186 19.68 3.78 10.58
C GLU A 186 20.07 5.24 10.32
N SER A 187 21.07 5.46 9.46
CA SER A 187 21.65 6.80 9.25
C SER A 187 20.75 7.77 8.49
N THR A 188 19.97 7.28 7.53
CA THR A 188 19.18 8.12 6.62
C THR A 188 17.72 8.23 7.04
N LEU A 189 17.14 7.14 7.57
CA LEU A 189 15.74 7.08 7.97
C LEU A 189 15.53 7.15 9.49
N GLY A 190 16.61 7.16 10.28
CA GLY A 190 16.54 7.26 11.74
C GLY A 190 15.97 6.02 12.42
N ILE A 191 16.04 4.87 11.74
CA ILE A 191 15.48 3.60 12.23
C ILE A 191 16.45 3.01 13.27
N PRO A 192 16.00 2.65 14.49
CA PRO A 192 16.86 2.03 15.50
C PRO A 192 17.59 0.79 14.97
N GLN A 193 18.86 0.65 15.34
CA GLN A 193 19.77 -0.33 14.74
C GLN A 193 19.24 -1.76 14.74
N GLU A 194 18.71 -2.25 15.87
CA GLU A 194 18.19 -3.62 15.97
C GLU A 194 17.03 -3.86 15.01
N TYR A 195 16.22 -2.82 14.83
CA TYR A 195 15.07 -2.87 13.95
C TYR A 195 15.49 -2.73 12.46
N ALA A 196 16.51 -1.93 12.16
CA ALA A 196 17.13 -1.85 10.85
C ALA A 196 17.79 -3.18 10.42
N GLN A 197 18.45 -3.89 11.34
CA GLN A 197 19.02 -5.21 11.10
C GLN A 197 17.94 -6.24 10.76
N MET A 198 16.83 -6.24 11.51
CA MET A 198 15.69 -7.11 11.24
C MET A 198 15.12 -6.86 9.83
N LEU A 199 14.95 -5.60 9.43
CA LEU A 199 14.50 -5.24 8.08
C LEU A 199 15.49 -5.68 6.99
N ALA A 200 16.79 -5.56 7.23
CA ALA A 200 17.81 -5.98 6.28
C ALA A 200 17.79 -7.49 6.01
N VAL A 201 17.59 -8.32 7.05
CA VAL A 201 17.41 -9.77 6.89
C VAL A 201 16.17 -10.10 6.04
N LEU A 202 15.10 -9.34 6.21
CA LEU A 202 13.87 -9.52 5.45
C LEU A 202 14.04 -9.16 3.97
N GLU A 203 14.77 -8.07 3.69
CA GLU A 203 15.19 -7.70 2.33
C GLU A 203 16.00 -8.80 1.65
N THR A 204 17.02 -9.34 2.34
CA THR A 204 17.90 -10.36 1.75
C THR A 204 17.21 -11.71 1.56
N ASN A 205 16.14 -12.01 2.30
CA ASN A 205 15.33 -13.21 2.05
C ASN A 205 14.63 -13.18 0.68
N ALA A 206 14.24 -12.00 0.18
CA ALA A 206 13.64 -11.86 -1.15
C ALA A 206 14.61 -12.28 -2.27
N LYS A 207 15.93 -12.09 -2.07
CA LYS A 207 16.99 -12.55 -2.98
C LYS A 207 16.93 -14.05 -3.28
N ASN A 208 16.45 -14.85 -2.33
CA ASN A 208 16.36 -16.30 -2.46
C ASN A 208 15.03 -16.78 -3.07
N GLY A 209 14.28 -15.90 -3.73
CA GLY A 209 13.00 -16.23 -4.35
C GLY A 209 11.84 -16.33 -3.37
N ALA A 210 11.97 -15.80 -2.15
CA ALA A 210 10.88 -15.81 -1.16
C ALA A 210 9.61 -15.10 -1.66
N GLU A 211 9.76 -14.16 -2.59
CA GLU A 211 8.68 -13.36 -3.20
C GLU A 211 8.43 -13.71 -4.67
N ASP A 212 9.17 -14.67 -5.24
CA ASP A 212 9.00 -15.11 -6.63
C ASP A 212 7.77 -15.99 -6.78
N ARG A 213 6.60 -15.34 -6.74
CA ARG A 213 5.30 -15.98 -6.84
C ARG A 213 4.43 -15.16 -7.77
N MET A 214 3.67 -15.86 -8.60
CA MET A 214 2.58 -15.30 -9.39
C MET A 214 1.33 -16.12 -9.19
N ASN A 215 0.18 -15.51 -9.45
CA ASN A 215 -1.08 -16.22 -9.57
C ASN A 215 -1.82 -15.77 -10.83
N ASN A 216 -2.69 -16.63 -11.35
CA ASN A 216 -3.42 -16.41 -12.60
C ASN A 216 -4.44 -15.25 -12.53
N ASP A 217 -4.61 -14.67 -11.35
CA ASP A 217 -5.62 -13.67 -11.05
C ASP A 217 -5.05 -12.25 -10.94
N ALA A 218 -3.73 -12.10 -10.73
CA ALA A 218 -3.07 -10.82 -10.44
C ALA A 218 -3.41 -9.73 -11.46
N GLU A 219 -3.18 -9.97 -12.75
CA GLU A 219 -3.45 -9.01 -13.83
C GLU A 219 -4.92 -8.58 -13.87
N LYS A 220 -5.85 -9.54 -13.75
CA LYS A 220 -7.30 -9.26 -13.74
C LYS A 220 -7.72 -8.47 -12.48
N MET A 221 -7.05 -8.71 -11.37
CA MET A 221 -7.42 -8.23 -10.05
C MET A 221 -6.80 -6.87 -9.69
N THR A 222 -5.55 -6.60 -10.11
CA THR A 222 -4.79 -5.41 -9.69
C THR A 222 -4.57 -4.42 -10.84
N GLY A 223 -4.54 -4.89 -12.08
CA GLY A 223 -4.70 -4.08 -13.30
C GLY A 223 -3.40 -3.47 -13.85
N LYS A 224 -2.87 -2.44 -13.21
CA LYS A 224 -1.76 -1.62 -13.75
C LYS A 224 -0.39 -2.16 -13.36
N GLY A 225 0.55 -2.18 -14.31
CA GLY A 225 1.95 -2.56 -14.10
C GLY A 225 2.78 -1.44 -13.50
N PHE A 226 4.07 -1.71 -13.25
CA PHE A 226 4.94 -0.71 -12.64
C PHE A 226 5.18 0.49 -13.56
N ARG A 227 5.30 0.27 -14.87
CA ARG A 227 5.46 1.35 -15.86
C ARG A 227 4.27 2.31 -15.85
N ASP A 228 3.05 1.81 -15.86
CA ASP A 228 1.84 2.64 -15.81
C ASP A 228 1.83 3.51 -14.55
N PHE A 229 2.23 2.92 -13.42
CA PHE A 229 2.38 3.65 -12.16
C PHE A 229 3.44 4.74 -12.24
N ALA A 230 4.62 4.43 -12.79
CA ALA A 230 5.73 5.36 -12.92
C ALA A 230 5.35 6.55 -13.82
N GLU A 231 4.69 6.30 -14.95
CA GLU A 231 4.22 7.35 -15.85
C GLU A 231 3.22 8.29 -15.15
N ALA A 232 2.23 7.71 -14.46
CA ALA A 232 1.21 8.46 -13.73
C ALA A 232 1.76 9.26 -12.53
N SER A 233 2.87 8.80 -11.95
CA SER A 233 3.49 9.40 -10.75
C SER A 233 4.70 10.28 -11.05
N SER A 234 5.14 10.35 -12.32
CA SER A 234 6.40 10.97 -12.75
C SER A 234 6.68 12.36 -12.16
N GLY A 235 5.62 13.17 -11.97
CA GLY A 235 5.70 14.49 -11.38
C GLY A 235 6.28 14.56 -9.96
N CYS A 236 6.21 13.50 -9.14
CA CYS A 236 6.74 13.54 -7.78
C CYS A 236 8.27 13.41 -7.71
N TRP A 237 8.92 12.95 -8.79
CA TRP A 237 10.38 12.78 -8.86
C TRP A 237 11.10 13.91 -9.62
N VAL A 238 10.35 14.93 -10.06
CA VAL A 238 10.93 16.16 -10.61
C VAL A 238 11.65 16.91 -9.49
N LYS A 239 12.91 17.28 -9.72
CA LYS A 239 13.70 18.08 -8.78
C LYS A 239 13.12 19.48 -8.68
N ASP A 240 13.10 20.05 -7.48
CA ASP A 240 12.71 21.43 -7.30
C ASP A 240 13.80 22.30 -7.97
N SER A 241 13.37 23.21 -8.85
CA SER A 241 14.25 24.06 -9.67
C SER A 241 14.89 25.17 -8.86
#